data_AF-A0A7X5YH63-F1
#
_entry.id   AF-A0A7X5YH63-F1
#
_cell.length_a   1.000
_cell.length_b   1.000
_cell.length_c   1.000
_cell.angle_alpha   90.00
_cell.angle_beta   90.00
_cell.angle_gamma   90.00
#
_symmetry.space_group_name_H-M   'P 1'
#
loop_
_entity.id
_entity.type
_entity.pdbx_description
1 polymer ?
#
loop_
_entity_poly.entity_id
_entity_poly.type
_entity_poly.pdbx_seq_one_letter_code
_entity_poly.pdbx_strand_id
1 'polypeptide(L)' 'MAEFTVKFMGIGTAPLRAERLSAPNAHEARQVAAQRIGSSRTFARALVYEGADLRFEIDKTGYSRAAV' A
#
# COMPACT_ATOMS: atom_id res chain seq x y z
N MET A 1 -4.74 6.50 16.81
CA MET A 1 -4.83 6.19 15.36
C MET A 1 -3.56 6.69 14.71
N ALA A 2 -2.95 5.91 13.82
CA ALA A 2 -1.74 6.27 13.10
C ALA A 2 -2.06 6.67 11.64
N GLU A 3 -1.23 7.53 11.08
CA GLU A 3 -1.35 7.97 9.68
C GLU A 3 -0.37 7.22 8.80
N PHE A 4 -0.88 6.65 7.72
CA PHE A 4 -0.12 5.94 6.71
C PHE A 4 -0.25 6.64 5.36
N THR A 5 0.83 6.63 4.59
CA THR A 5 0.79 7.05 3.18
C THR A 5 0.87 5.81 2.31
N VAL A 6 -0.12 5.59 1.44
CA VAL A 6 -0.15 4.47 0.51
C VAL A 6 0.11 4.99 -0.90
N LYS A 7 1.17 4.50 -1.55
CA LYS A 7 1.48 4.79 -2.95
C LYS A 7 1.10 3.60 -3.81
N PHE A 8 0.15 3.79 -4.73
CA PHE A 8 -0.29 2.78 -5.68
C PHE A 8 0.48 2.90 -7.00
N MET A 9 0.95 1.78 -7.53
CA MET A 9 1.77 1.70 -8.75
C MET A 9 1.11 0.78 -9.78
N GLY A 10 1.26 1.12 -11.06
CA GLY A 10 0.95 0.22 -12.17
C GLY A 10 2.11 -0.74 -12.45
N ILE A 11 1.99 -1.54 -13.50
CA ILE A 11 3.04 -2.50 -13.89
C ILE A 11 4.22 -1.73 -14.49
N GLY A 12 5.37 -1.77 -13.82
CA GLY A 12 6.60 -1.11 -14.31
C GLY A 12 6.52 0.43 -14.33
N THR A 13 5.57 1.03 -13.61
CA THR A 13 5.38 2.49 -13.61
C THR A 13 5.82 3.13 -12.31
N ALA A 14 6.06 4.44 -12.36
CA ALA A 14 6.10 5.29 -11.18
C ALA A 14 4.75 5.25 -10.40
N PRO A 15 4.69 5.77 -9.16
CA PRO A 15 3.44 5.90 -8.42
C PRO A 15 2.37 6.64 -9.23
N LEU A 16 1.24 5.96 -9.45
CA LEU A 16 0.09 6.52 -10.16
C LEU A 16 -0.80 7.34 -9.23
N ARG A 17 -0.84 6.97 -7.94
CA ARG A 17 -1.66 7.64 -6.94
C ARG A 17 -1.03 7.50 -5.56
N ALA A 18 -1.08 8.56 -4.77
CA ALA A 18 -0.74 8.53 -3.35
C ALA A 18 -1.96 8.93 -2.52
N GLU A 19 -2.22 8.21 -1.44
CA GLU A 19 -3.35 8.46 -0.56
C GLU A 19 -2.91 8.40 0.90
N ARG A 20 -3.46 9.27 1.74
CA ARG A 20 -3.33 9.15 3.19
C ARG A 20 -4.43 8.24 3.72
N LEU A 21 -4.04 7.33 4.60
CA LEU A 21 -4.90 6.34 5.21
C LEU A 21 -4.69 6.40 6.72
N SER A 22 -5.76 6.70 7.46
CA SER A 22 -5.77 6.59 8.91
C SER A 22 -6.15 5.17 9.30
N ALA A 23 -5.28 4.48 10.03
CA ALA A 23 -5.54 3.13 10.53
C ALA A 23 -5.07 2.98 11.98
N PRO A 24 -5.62 2.05 12.77
CA PRO A 24 -5.17 1.78 14.13
C PRO A 24 -3.72 1.30 14.19
N ASN A 25 -3.28 0.55 13.18
CA ASN A 25 -1.94 -0.03 13.09
C ASN A 25 -1.56 -0.30 11.62
N ALA A 26 -0.30 -0.66 11.41
CA ALA A 26 0.25 -0.89 10.09
C ALA A 26 -0.34 -2.16 9.42
N HIS A 27 -0.82 -3.14 10.20
CA HIS A 27 -1.46 -4.35 9.66
C HIS A 27 -2.82 -4.05 9.01
N GLU A 28 -3.65 -3.23 9.65
CA GLU A 28 -4.91 -2.76 9.07
C GLU A 28 -4.66 -1.87 7.84
N ALA A 29 -3.66 -0.99 7.90
CA ALA A 29 -3.27 -0.18 6.74
C ALA A 29 -2.89 -1.07 5.53
N ARG A 30 -2.16 -2.16 5.78
CA ARG A 30 -1.83 -3.18 4.78
C ARG A 30 -3.09 -3.84 4.21
N GLN A 31 -4.04 -4.26 5.05
CA GLN A 31 -5.26 -4.91 4.58
C GLN A 31 -6.09 -4.00 3.67
N VAL A 32 -6.26 -2.73 4.04
CA VAL A 32 -6.99 -1.75 3.23
C VAL A 32 -6.29 -1.51 1.89
N ALA A 33 -4.96 -1.37 1.90
CA ALA A 33 -4.17 -1.22 0.68
C ALA A 33 -4.28 -2.47 -0.22
N ALA A 34 -4.22 -3.67 0.35
CA ALA A 34 -4.37 -4.94 -0.38
C ALA A 34 -5.76 -5.08 -1.02
N GLN A 35 -6.83 -4.72 -0.30
CA GLN A 35 -8.18 -4.75 -0.84
C GLN A 35 -8.32 -3.81 -2.05
N ARG A 36 -7.78 -2.59 -1.95
CA ARG A 36 -7.82 -1.59 -3.02
C ARG A 36 -7.09 -2.03 -4.29
N ILE A 37 -5.90 -2.62 -4.18
CA ILE A 37 -5.20 -3.13 -5.36
C ILE A 37 -5.91 -4.35 -5.95
N GLY A 38 -6.48 -5.22 -5.12
CA GLY A 38 -7.25 -6.38 -5.56
C GLY A 38 -8.48 -5.99 -6.38
N SER A 39 -9.16 -4.90 -6.00
CA SER A 39 -10.32 -4.36 -6.72
C SER A 39 -9.95 -3.49 -7.93
N SER A 40 -8.69 -3.06 -8.07
CA SER A 40 -8.27 -2.14 -9.14
C SER A 40 -7.76 -2.91 -10.35
N ARG A 41 -8.21 -2.54 -11.56
CA ARG A 41 -7.64 -3.07 -12.82
C ARG A 41 -6.27 -2.46 -13.14
N THR A 42 -6.00 -1.26 -12.64
CA THR A 42 -4.82 -0.45 -12.98
C THR A 42 -3.66 -0.66 -12.02
N PHE A 43 -3.95 -0.81 -10.72
CA PHE A 43 -2.91 -0.93 -9.71
C PHE A 43 -2.39 -2.36 -9.64
N ALA A 44 -1.08 -2.51 -9.74
CA ALA A 44 -0.37 -3.77 -9.64
C ALA A 44 0.34 -3.93 -8.29
N ARG A 45 0.75 -2.82 -7.66
CA ARG A 45 1.47 -2.82 -6.38
C ARG A 45 1.02 -1.65 -5.49
N ALA A 46 1.14 -1.80 -4.19
CA ALA A 46 0.96 -0.75 -3.19
C ALA A 46 2.12 -0.74 -2.20
N LEU A 47 2.63 0.46 -1.91
CA LEU A 47 3.66 0.71 -0.91
C LEU A 47 3.04 1.48 0.25
N VAL A 48 3.05 0.90 1.45
CA VAL A 48 2.48 1.48 2.66
C VAL A 48 3.60 2.04 3.52
N TYR A 49 3.57 3.35 3.74
CA TYR A 49 4.53 4.10 4.53
C TYR A 49 3.90 4.56 5.84
N GLU A 50 4.68 4.57 6.92
CA GLU A 50 4.36 5.19 8.20
C GLU A 50 5.36 6.34 8.38
N GLY A 51 4.92 7.59 8.17
CA GLY A 51 5.84 8.71 7.96
C GLY A 51 6.68 8.54 6.68
N ALA A 52 8.00 8.54 6.82
CA ALA A 52 8.95 8.31 5.72
C ALA A 52 9.33 6.83 5.53
N ASP A 53 9.02 5.99 6.52
CA ASP A 53 9.46 4.60 6.55
C ASP A 53 8.50 3.71 5.78
N LEU A 54 9.03 2.97 4.81
CA LEU A 54 8.26 1.93 4.14
C LEU A 54 8.02 0.79 5.13
N ARG A 55 6.76 0.41 5.33
CA ARG A 55 6.37 -0.69 6.23
C ARG A 55 6.02 -1.94 5.46
N PHE A 56 5.26 -1.79 4.38
CA PHE A 56 4.81 -2.91 3.56
C PHE A 56 4.89 -2.61 2.07
N GLU A 57 5.25 -3.63 1.32
CA GLU A 57 5.06 -3.72 -0.12
C GLU A 57 4.05 -4.83 -0.41
N ILE A 58 3.05 -4.52 -1.21
CA ILE A 58 1.92 -5.42 -1.50
C ILE A 58 1.76 -5.51 -3.00
N ASP A 59 1.71 -6.72 -3.53
CA ASP A 59 1.43 -6.99 -4.93
C ASP A 59 -0.03 -7.41 -5.10
N LYS A 60 -0.59 -7.16 -6.29
CA LYS A 60 -1.97 -7.48 -6.64
C LYS A 60 -2.31 -8.96 -6.48
N THR A 61 -1.31 -9.83 -6.53
CA THR A 61 -1.43 -11.28 -6.28
C THR A 61 -1.75 -11.62 -4.82
N GLY A 62 -1.76 -10.63 -3.92
CA GLY A 62 -1.95 -10.81 -2.47
C GLY A 62 -0.65 -11.12 -1.73
N TYR A 63 0.48 -11.23 -2.43
CA TYR A 63 1.79 -11.32 -1.79
C TYR A 63 2.11 -9.98 -1.12
N SER A 64 2.53 -10.02 0.14
CA SER A 64 2.97 -8.82 0.86
C SER A 64 4.24 -9.11 1.63
N ARG A 65 5.20 -8.19 1.54
CA ARG A 65 6.48 -8.26 2.26
C ARG A 65 6.58 -7.07 3.21
N ALA A 66 7.01 -7.32 4.44
CA ALA A 66 7.43 -6.25 5.33
C ALA A 66 8.78 -5.70 4.86
N ALA A 67 8.91 -4.38 4.77
CA ALA A 67 10.23 -3.77 4.63
C ALA A 67 10.91 -3.80 6.00
N VAL A 68 12.11 -4.37 6.04
CA VAL A 68 12.92 -4.56 7.25
C VAL A 68 13.60 -3.24 7.61
#